data_AF-A0AAE3ECI8-F1
#
_entry.id   AF-A0AAE3ECI8-F1
#
_cell.length_a   1.000
_cell.length_b   1.000
_cell.length_c   1.000
_cell.angle_alpha   90.00
_cell.angle_beta   90.00
_cell.angle_gamma   90.00
#
_symmetry.space_group_name_H-M   'P 1'
#
loop_
_entity.id
_entity.type
_entity.pdbx_description
1 polymer ?
#
loop_
_entity_poly.entity_id
_entity_poly.type
_entity_poly.pdbx_seq_one_letter_code
_entity_poly.pdbx_strand_id
1 'polypeptide(L)'
;MLKIGVNTPLLKESIAEIGIYDTLKWVAEIGYHYIEVSQVPINPETVKEFRRAEDDFGIQVCSISVDAEPAPQTPDGARKMNVRDDLKAIAEAGEGNLDIPGIISAGDDVGAEYIFLEQDLHYGRSEREILMTDYENLCRMGYKDRM
;
A
#
# COMPACT_ATOMS: atom_id res chain seq x y z
N MET A 1 -4.03 -1.19 19.40
CA MET A 1 -4.84 -1.83 18.35
C MET A 1 -4.07 -1.70 17.07
N LEU A 2 -4.00 -2.78 16.31
CA LEU A 2 -3.41 -2.83 14.99
C LEU A 2 -4.08 -1.79 14.08
N LYS A 3 -3.26 -1.05 13.36
CA LYS A 3 -3.67 -0.05 12.36
C LYS A 3 -3.60 -0.64 10.96
N ILE A 4 -4.43 -0.15 10.06
CA ILE A 4 -4.60 -0.70 8.71
C ILE A 4 -4.10 0.32 7.71
N GLY A 5 -3.06 -0.06 6.98
CA GLY A 5 -2.45 0.76 5.95
C GLY A 5 -2.53 0.14 4.57
N VAL A 6 -1.89 0.81 3.62
CA VAL A 6 -1.77 0.39 2.22
C VAL A 6 -0.30 0.39 1.82
N ASN A 7 0.05 -0.43 0.84
CA ASN A 7 1.40 -0.44 0.28
C ASN A 7 1.50 0.37 -1.02
N THR A 8 2.67 0.93 -1.32
CA THR A 8 2.87 1.73 -2.54
C THR A 8 2.82 0.97 -3.87
N PRO A 9 3.09 -0.35 -3.97
CA PRO A 9 2.85 -1.11 -5.20
C PRO A 9 1.41 -1.05 -5.72
N LEU A 10 0.42 -0.99 -4.81
CA LEU A 10 -0.99 -0.76 -5.17
C LEU A 10 -1.22 0.59 -5.86
N LEU A 11 -0.32 1.55 -5.64
CA LEU A 11 -0.40 2.96 -6.05
C LEU A 11 0.59 3.31 -7.17
N LYS A 12 1.27 2.32 -7.76
CA LYS A 12 2.42 2.52 -8.65
C LYS A 12 2.07 3.36 -9.89
N GLU A 13 0.85 3.24 -10.42
CA GLU A 13 0.41 3.97 -11.60
C GLU A 13 0.18 5.44 -11.25
N SER A 14 -0.52 5.72 -10.15
CA SER A 14 -0.70 7.09 -9.63
C SER A 14 0.63 7.74 -9.30
N ILE A 15 1.55 7.02 -8.64
CA ILE A 15 2.87 7.57 -8.30
C ILE A 15 3.65 7.94 -9.57
N ALA A 16 3.55 7.13 -10.62
CA ALA A 16 4.20 7.40 -11.90
C ALA A 16 3.57 8.58 -12.66
N GLU A 17 2.24 8.74 -12.56
CA GLU A 17 1.48 9.76 -13.30
C GLU A 17 1.50 11.13 -12.61
N ILE A 18 1.20 11.18 -11.31
CA ILE A 18 0.97 12.41 -10.55
C ILE A 18 1.97 12.62 -9.41
N GLY A 19 2.89 11.68 -9.20
CA GLY A 19 3.89 11.76 -8.13
C GLY A 19 3.35 11.36 -6.76
N ILE A 20 4.28 11.11 -5.84
CA ILE A 20 3.96 10.54 -4.51
C ILE A 20 3.07 11.47 -3.66
N TYR A 21 3.29 12.78 -3.71
CA TYR A 21 2.55 13.72 -2.87
C TYR A 21 1.07 13.80 -3.23
N ASP A 22 0.74 14.04 -4.50
CA ASP A 22 -0.65 14.10 -4.96
C ASP A 22 -1.32 12.72 -4.90
N THR A 23 -0.55 11.64 -5.00
CA THR A 23 -1.06 10.29 -4.73
C THR A 23 -1.50 10.15 -3.27
N LEU A 24 -0.61 10.46 -2.33
CA LEU A 24 -0.89 10.34 -0.90
C LEU A 24 -2.01 11.27 -0.44
N LYS A 25 -2.19 12.41 -1.11
CA LYS A 25 -3.33 13.30 -0.88
C LYS A 25 -4.66 12.57 -1.06
N TRP A 26 -4.89 11.93 -2.21
CA TRP A 26 -6.18 11.28 -2.45
C TRP A 26 -6.33 10.00 -1.61
N VAL A 27 -5.24 9.32 -1.27
CA VAL A 27 -5.24 8.19 -0.33
C VAL A 27 -5.74 8.64 1.06
N ALA A 28 -5.23 9.77 1.55
CA ALA A 28 -5.71 10.38 2.80
C ALA A 28 -7.16 10.89 2.69
N GLU A 29 -7.58 11.41 1.54
CA GLU A 29 -8.98 11.82 1.30
C GLU A 29 -9.96 10.63 1.34
N ILE A 30 -9.51 9.41 1.00
CA ILE A 30 -10.30 8.18 1.19
C ILE A 30 -10.38 7.84 2.69
N GLY A 31 -9.28 8.02 3.42
CA GLY A 31 -9.20 7.82 4.86
C GLY A 31 -8.10 6.85 5.30
N TYR A 32 -7.12 6.56 4.45
CA TYR A 32 -5.92 5.80 4.83
C TYR A 32 -4.77 6.74 5.15
N HIS A 33 -4.15 6.54 6.31
CA HIS A 33 -3.04 7.36 6.77
C HIS A 33 -1.74 6.57 6.96
N TYR A 34 -1.79 5.24 6.98
CA TYR A 34 -0.61 4.39 7.24
C TYR A 34 -0.06 3.78 5.95
N ILE A 35 1.22 4.01 5.65
CA ILE A 35 1.81 3.65 4.37
C ILE A 35 3.02 2.73 4.57
N GLU A 36 3.02 1.59 3.89
CA GLU A 36 4.23 0.81 3.59
C GLU A 36 4.82 1.30 2.27
N VAL A 37 6.13 1.54 2.25
CA VAL A 37 6.82 2.04 1.05
C VAL A 37 7.72 0.96 0.48
N SER A 38 7.38 0.49 -0.70
CA SER A 38 8.18 -0.42 -1.52
C SER A 38 8.12 -0.02 -2.99
N GLN A 39 9.20 -0.30 -3.73
CA GLN A 39 9.34 0.02 -5.16
C GLN A 39 9.22 1.52 -5.52
N VAL A 40 9.29 2.42 -4.54
CA VAL A 40 9.38 3.87 -4.74
C VAL A 40 10.83 4.33 -4.59
N PRO A 41 11.39 5.14 -5.51
CA PRO A 41 12.74 5.69 -5.35
C PRO A 41 12.86 6.54 -4.08
N ILE A 42 13.71 6.12 -3.13
CA ILE A 42 14.03 6.89 -1.93
C ILE A 42 15.21 7.82 -2.22
N ASN A 43 14.91 9.10 -2.41
CA ASN A 43 15.89 10.17 -2.66
C ASN A 43 15.46 11.47 -1.93
N PRO A 44 16.29 12.53 -1.89
CA PRO A 44 15.96 13.75 -1.16
C PRO A 44 14.65 14.43 -1.57
N GLU A 45 14.24 14.35 -2.83
CA GLU A 45 12.97 14.92 -3.28
C GLU A 45 11.79 14.08 -2.79
N THR A 46 11.84 12.76 -2.95
CA THR A 46 10.78 11.86 -2.44
C THR A 46 10.64 11.99 -0.92
N VAL A 47 11.75 12.13 -0.18
CA VAL A 47 11.72 12.34 1.28
C VAL A 47 11.03 13.66 1.64
N LYS A 48 11.27 14.75 0.89
CA LYS A 48 10.55 16.01 1.12
C LYS A 48 9.06 15.86 0.89
N GLU A 49 8.65 15.16 -0.17
CA GLU A 49 7.23 14.96 -0.46
C GLU A 49 6.55 14.06 0.58
N PHE A 50 7.22 13.04 1.11
CA PHE A 50 6.69 12.27 2.24
C PHE A 50 6.53 13.17 3.47
N ARG A 51 7.54 13.96 3.84
CA ARG A 51 7.43 14.90 4.98
C ARG A 51 6.27 15.88 4.80
N ARG A 52 6.11 16.39 3.59
CA ARG A 52 5.03 17.30 3.27
C ARG A 52 3.66 16.61 3.39
N ALA A 53 3.53 15.36 2.96
CA ALA A 53 2.30 14.59 3.13
C ALA A 53 2.02 14.22 4.60
N GLU A 54 3.05 13.98 5.41
CA GLU A 54 2.93 13.83 6.87
C GLU A 54 2.32 15.10 7.49
N ASP A 55 2.84 16.27 7.13
CA ASP A 55 2.40 17.57 7.65
C ASP A 55 1.00 17.97 7.14
N ASP A 56 0.74 17.83 5.85
CA ASP A 56 -0.47 18.35 5.19
C ASP A 56 -1.68 17.41 5.32
N PHE A 57 -1.44 16.09 5.34
CA PHE A 57 -2.50 15.07 5.27
C PHE A 57 -2.49 14.06 6.42
N GLY A 58 -1.54 14.17 7.36
CA GLY A 58 -1.42 13.23 8.47
C GLY A 58 -1.01 11.83 8.02
N ILE A 59 -0.29 11.71 6.91
CA ILE A 59 0.31 10.43 6.49
C ILE A 59 1.35 9.99 7.52
N GLN A 60 1.52 8.68 7.67
CA GLN A 60 2.58 8.06 8.43
C GLN A 60 3.25 6.97 7.58
N VAL A 61 4.51 7.17 7.22
CA VAL A 61 5.34 6.11 6.63
C VAL A 61 5.73 5.13 7.76
N CYS A 62 5.15 3.94 7.73
CA CYS A 62 5.21 2.98 8.83
C CYS A 62 6.31 1.94 8.64
N SER A 63 6.61 1.58 7.38
CA SER A 63 7.69 0.68 7.03
C SER A 63 8.18 0.96 5.62
N ILE A 64 9.44 0.61 5.35
CA ILE A 64 10.07 0.74 4.03
C ILE A 64 10.72 -0.61 3.72
N SER A 65 10.26 -1.27 2.66
CA SER A 65 10.89 -2.50 2.18
C SER A 65 12.04 -2.20 1.23
N VAL A 66 13.07 -3.06 1.28
CA VAL A 66 14.21 -2.99 0.37
C VAL A 66 14.42 -4.35 -0.28
N ASP A 67 14.57 -4.36 -1.60
CA ASP A 67 14.97 -5.56 -2.31
C ASP A 67 16.41 -5.91 -1.96
N ALA A 68 16.63 -7.11 -1.43
CA ALA A 68 17.96 -7.64 -1.15
C ALA A 68 18.62 -8.31 -2.36
N GLU A 69 18.06 -8.14 -3.57
CA GLU A 69 18.59 -8.78 -4.77
C GLU A 69 20.00 -8.25 -5.11
N PRO A 70 20.92 -9.13 -5.57
CA PRO A 70 22.21 -8.70 -6.09
C PRO A 70 21.99 -7.73 -7.26
N ALA A 71 22.88 -6.75 -7.41
CA ALA A 71 22.83 -5.81 -8.53
C ALA A 71 22.66 -6.57 -9.87
N PRO A 72 21.81 -6.09 -10.80
CA PRO A 72 21.60 -6.75 -12.08
C PRO A 72 22.94 -6.98 -12.79
N GLN A 73 23.23 -8.22 -13.14
CA GLN A 73 24.45 -8.59 -13.88
C GLN A 73 24.33 -8.32 -15.39
N THR A 74 23.25 -7.67 -15.85
CA THR A 74 23.10 -7.32 -17.25
C THR A 74 23.96 -6.09 -17.58
N PRO A 75 24.65 -6.06 -18.74
CA PRO A 75 25.49 -4.93 -19.15
C PRO A 75 24.77 -3.57 -19.15
N ASP A 76 23.45 -3.59 -19.30
CA ASP A 76 22.60 -2.39 -19.43
C ASP A 76 21.88 -1.98 -18.12
N GLY A 77 22.13 -2.69 -17.01
CA GLY A 77 21.54 -2.36 -15.70
C GLY A 77 20.02 -2.56 -15.58
N ALA A 78 19.36 -3.10 -16.62
CA ALA A 78 17.94 -3.37 -16.61
C ALA A 78 17.61 -4.54 -15.65
N ARG A 79 16.77 -4.26 -14.65
CA ARG A 79 16.19 -5.28 -13.77
C ARG A 79 15.27 -6.18 -14.58
N LYS A 80 15.49 -7.49 -14.51
CA LYS A 80 14.53 -8.47 -15.03
C LYS A 80 13.55 -8.75 -13.89
N MET A 81 12.39 -8.10 -13.90
CA MET A 81 11.32 -8.44 -12.95
C MET A 81 10.95 -9.91 -13.14
N ASN A 82 11.14 -10.72 -12.11
CA ASN A 82 10.59 -12.07 -12.04
C ASN A 82 9.07 -11.94 -11.79
N VAL A 83 8.32 -11.52 -12.80
CA VAL A 83 6.86 -11.58 -12.76
C VAL A 83 6.51 -13.06 -12.73
N ARG A 84 6.03 -13.52 -11.56
CA ARG A 84 5.37 -14.81 -11.45
C ARG A 84 4.02 -14.68 -12.12
N ASP A 85 3.90 -15.23 -13.33
CA ASP A 85 2.67 -15.21 -14.15
C ASP A 85 1.49 -15.99 -13.51
N ASP A 86 1.69 -16.61 -12.35
CA ASP A 86 0.72 -17.41 -11.61
C ASP A 86 0.11 -16.71 -10.37
N LEU A 87 0.20 -15.38 -10.28
CA LEU A 87 -0.50 -14.61 -9.25
C LEU A 87 -2.02 -14.72 -9.43
N LYS A 88 -2.65 -15.53 -8.56
CA LYS A 88 -4.11 -15.57 -8.39
C LYS A 88 -4.63 -14.17 -8.11
N ALA A 89 -5.82 -13.87 -8.64
CA ALA A 89 -6.48 -12.62 -8.36
C ALA A 89 -6.56 -12.32 -6.87
N ILE A 90 -5.91 -11.23 -6.45
CA ILE A 90 -6.07 -10.71 -5.10
C ILE A 90 -7.37 -9.89 -5.14
N ALA A 91 -8.33 -10.31 -4.33
CA ALA A 91 -9.60 -9.62 -4.18
C ALA A 91 -9.49 -8.53 -3.11
N GLU A 92 -10.35 -7.53 -3.22
CA GLU A 92 -10.55 -6.48 -2.25
C GLU A 92 -10.86 -7.05 -0.85
N ALA A 93 -10.50 -6.31 0.19
CA ALA A 93 -10.70 -6.70 1.58
C ALA A 93 -12.18 -7.05 1.79
N GLY A 94 -12.46 -8.31 2.15
CA GLY A 94 -13.82 -8.81 2.35
C GLY A 94 -14.52 -9.40 1.12
N GLU A 95 -13.91 -9.37 -0.07
CA GLU A 95 -14.46 -9.98 -1.30
C GLU A 95 -13.79 -11.33 -1.65
N GLY A 96 -12.64 -11.60 -1.02
CA GLY A 96 -11.91 -12.85 -1.13
C GLY A 96 -12.31 -13.91 -0.09
N ASN A 97 -11.42 -14.87 0.12
CA ASN A 97 -11.60 -15.97 1.07
C ASN A 97 -10.86 -15.76 2.41
N LEU A 98 -10.24 -14.60 2.60
CA LEU A 98 -9.50 -14.29 3.83
C LEU A 98 -10.47 -13.89 4.95
N ASP A 99 -10.26 -14.45 6.14
CA ASP A 99 -10.92 -14.01 7.38
C ASP A 99 -10.23 -12.74 7.89
N ILE A 100 -10.53 -11.61 7.24
CA ILE A 100 -9.96 -10.30 7.58
C ILE A 100 -10.19 -9.96 9.08
N PRO A 101 -11.40 -10.14 9.66
CA PRO A 101 -11.58 -9.90 11.09
C PRO A 101 -10.73 -10.79 11.98
N GLY A 102 -10.63 -12.08 11.68
CA GLY A 102 -9.78 -13.01 12.42
C GLY A 102 -8.28 -12.67 12.33
N ILE A 103 -7.81 -12.26 11.15
CA ILE A 103 -6.42 -11.81 10.94
C ILE A 103 -6.12 -10.54 11.76
N ILE A 104 -7.01 -9.54 11.72
CA ILE A 104 -6.85 -8.30 12.49
C ILE A 104 -6.86 -8.61 14.00
N SER A 105 -7.76 -9.48 14.47
CA SER A 105 -7.80 -9.91 15.86
C SER A 105 -6.52 -10.62 16.28
N ALA A 106 -5.99 -11.52 15.44
CA ALA A 106 -4.73 -12.19 15.70
C ALA A 106 -3.56 -11.19 15.75
N GLY A 107 -3.57 -10.18 14.88
CA GLY A 107 -2.61 -9.09 14.89
C GLY A 107 -2.65 -8.27 16.18
N ASP A 108 -3.85 -7.95 16.67
CA ASP A 108 -4.05 -7.32 17.99
C ASP A 108 -3.46 -8.20 19.12
N ASP A 109 -3.72 -9.50 19.11
CA ASP A 109 -3.27 -10.45 20.14
C ASP A 109 -1.75 -10.62 20.19
N VAL A 110 -1.08 -10.62 19.03
CA VAL A 110 0.40 -10.74 18.96
C VAL A 110 1.11 -9.40 19.12
N GLY A 111 0.38 -8.28 19.20
CA GLY A 111 0.94 -6.94 19.36
C GLY A 111 1.51 -6.34 18.08
N ALA A 112 1.04 -6.75 16.90
CA ALA A 112 1.40 -6.11 15.64
C ALA A 112 0.81 -4.69 15.58
N GLU A 113 1.63 -3.73 15.17
CA GLU A 113 1.23 -2.32 15.14
C GLU A 113 0.48 -1.96 13.85
N TYR A 114 0.84 -2.60 12.73
CA TYR A 114 0.28 -2.33 11.40
C TYR A 114 -0.01 -3.64 10.63
N ILE A 115 -1.06 -3.62 9.81
CA ILE A 115 -1.24 -4.51 8.65
C ILE A 115 -1.31 -3.63 7.40
N PHE A 116 -0.84 -4.13 6.26
CA PHE A 116 -0.94 -3.42 4.99
C PHE A 116 -1.76 -4.24 3.99
N LEU A 117 -2.72 -3.59 3.34
CA LEU A 117 -3.38 -4.14 2.17
C LEU A 117 -2.43 -4.04 0.98
N GLU A 118 -2.22 -5.17 0.30
CA GLU A 118 -1.31 -5.30 -0.83
C GLU A 118 -2.04 -5.91 -2.03
N GLN A 119 -1.99 -5.21 -3.17
CA GLN A 119 -2.50 -5.69 -4.45
C GLN A 119 -1.61 -5.20 -5.59
N ASP A 120 -1.06 -6.13 -6.36
CA ASP A 120 -0.16 -5.78 -7.48
C ASP A 120 -0.89 -5.58 -8.82
N LEU A 121 -2.13 -6.06 -8.93
CA LEU A 121 -2.90 -6.15 -10.17
C LEU A 121 -4.34 -5.68 -9.93
N HIS A 122 -4.84 -4.83 -10.84
CA HIS A 122 -6.10 -4.10 -10.67
C HIS A 122 -7.25 -4.59 -11.56
N TYR A 123 -7.05 -5.66 -12.34
CA TYR A 123 -8.07 -6.36 -13.15
C TYR A 123 -9.02 -5.47 -13.99
N GLY A 124 -8.53 -4.33 -14.49
CA GLY A 124 -9.29 -3.38 -15.32
C GLY A 124 -10.03 -2.29 -14.54
N ARG A 125 -9.82 -2.19 -13.22
CA ARG A 125 -10.28 -1.09 -12.36
C ARG A 125 -9.13 -0.13 -12.08
N SER A 126 -9.45 1.10 -11.70
CA SER A 126 -8.45 2.07 -11.23
C SER A 126 -8.02 1.79 -9.78
N GLU A 127 -6.81 2.19 -9.44
CA GLU A 127 -6.26 2.12 -8.07
C GLU A 127 -7.21 2.77 -7.05
N ARG A 128 -7.81 3.90 -7.43
CA ARG A 128 -8.76 4.65 -6.57
C ARG A 128 -10.07 3.88 -6.34
N GLU A 129 -10.61 3.21 -7.35
CA GLU A 129 -11.85 2.42 -7.21
C GLU A 129 -11.64 1.21 -6.31
N ILE A 130 -10.50 0.55 -6.46
CA ILE A 130 -10.09 -0.59 -5.63
C ILE A 130 -9.97 -0.13 -4.19
N LEU A 131 -9.19 0.94 -3.94
CA LEU A 131 -8.93 1.38 -2.58
C LEU A 131 -10.19 1.92 -1.88
N MET A 132 -11.12 2.53 -2.62
CA MET A 132 -12.43 2.90 -2.10
C MET A 132 -13.26 1.67 -1.72
N THR A 133 -13.22 0.61 -2.53
CA THR A 133 -13.93 -0.65 -2.24
C THR A 133 -13.40 -1.30 -0.95
N ASP A 134 -12.07 -1.36 -0.81
CA ASP A 134 -11.41 -1.82 0.41
C ASP A 134 -11.86 -1.01 1.64
N TYR A 135 -11.85 0.32 1.51
CA TYR A 135 -12.24 1.23 2.58
C TYR A 135 -13.69 1.01 3.02
N GLU A 136 -14.61 0.91 2.06
CA GLU A 136 -16.03 0.67 2.34
C GLU A 136 -16.25 -0.66 3.05
N ASN A 137 -15.56 -1.71 2.60
CA ASN A 137 -15.68 -3.03 3.21
C ASN A 137 -15.12 -3.04 4.64
N LEU A 138 -13.95 -2.44 4.87
CA LEU A 138 -13.38 -2.30 6.21
C LEU A 138 -14.25 -1.43 7.13
N CYS A 139 -14.89 -0.38 6.60
CA CYS A 139 -15.89 0.39 7.34
C CYS A 139 -17.10 -0.46 7.74
N ARG A 140 -17.63 -1.29 6.83
CA ARG A 140 -18.74 -2.22 7.13
C ARG A 140 -18.36 -3.25 8.20
N MET A 141 -17.08 -3.62 8.28
CA MET A 141 -16.53 -4.49 9.32
C MET A 141 -16.24 -3.77 10.66
N GLY A 142 -16.35 -2.45 10.72
CA GLY A 142 -16.14 -1.66 11.93
C GLY A 142 -14.70 -1.17 12.15
N TYR A 143 -13.88 -1.13 11.10
CA TYR A 143 -12.47 -0.74 11.20
C TYR A 143 -12.16 0.70 10.77
N LYS A 144 -13.18 1.55 10.60
CA LYS A 144 -13.03 2.94 10.15
C LYS A 144 -11.97 3.71 10.93
N ASP A 145 -11.96 3.60 12.26
CA ASP A 145 -11.06 4.36 13.14
C ASP A 145 -9.64 3.77 13.22
N ARG A 146 -9.33 2.75 12.40
CA ARG A 146 -8.03 2.06 12.36
C ARG A 146 -7.24 2.32 11.07
N MET A 147 -7.85 2.96 10.08
CA MET A 147 -7.23 3.34 8.79
C MET A 147 -6.61 4.74 8.87
#